data_AF-A0A958VR81-F1
#
_entry.id   AF-A0A958VR81-F1
#
_cell.length_a   1.000
_cell.length_b   1.000
_cell.length_c   1.000
_cell.angle_alpha   90.00
_cell.angle_beta   90.00
_cell.angle_gamma   90.00
#
_symmetry.space_group_name_H-M   'P 1'
#
loop_
_entity.id
_entity.type
_entity.pdbx_description
1 polymer ?
#
loop_
_entity_poly.entity_id
_entity_poly.type
_entity_poly.pdbx_seq_one_letter_code
_entity_poly.pdbx_strand_id
1 'polypeptide(L)'
;RSIEIIKSHIKGFDIKEADVKELSKYMDYLSDDQFIYFQAALINYSITKKALDEFRKAEIDFKKLGLLMNEHHLVLKNMLKITVPRIDAMIQASLNNGAYGAKIVGSGGGGSIVVLAPVDKQEAVVNAILDAGAVKAYVVEVDSGARILNS
;
A
#
# COMPACT_ATOMS: atom_id res chain seq x y z
N ARG A 1 3.02 -19.08 -6.71
CA ARG A 1 3.39 -19.77 -7.96
C ARG A 1 4.69 -19.22 -8.55
N SER A 2 4.80 -17.92 -8.88
CA SER A 2 6.03 -17.34 -9.46
C SER A 2 7.29 -17.53 -8.59
N ILE A 3 7.16 -17.38 -7.26
CA ILE A 3 8.26 -17.64 -6.31
C ILE A 3 8.81 -19.06 -6.43
N GLU A 4 7.93 -20.06 -6.53
CA GLU A 4 8.35 -21.47 -6.61
C GLU A 4 9.01 -21.78 -7.95
N ILE A 5 8.53 -21.16 -9.04
CA ILE A 5 9.17 -21.25 -10.36
C ILE A 5 10.59 -20.66 -10.31
N ILE A 6 10.78 -19.50 -9.68
CA ILE A 6 12.11 -18.90 -9.56
C ILE A 6 13.02 -19.79 -8.69
N LYS A 7 12.53 -20.32 -7.57
CA LYS A 7 13.31 -21.23 -6.70
C LYS A 7 13.79 -22.49 -7.42
N SER A 8 13.04 -23.00 -8.40
CA SER A 8 13.47 -24.18 -9.16
C SER A 8 14.62 -23.87 -10.13
N HIS A 9 14.85 -22.61 -10.48
CA HIS A 9 15.91 -22.17 -11.40
C HIS A 9 17.08 -21.47 -10.71
N ILE A 10 16.81 -20.73 -9.63
CA ILE A 10 17.81 -19.96 -8.87
C ILE A 10 17.92 -20.55 -7.46
N LYS A 11 18.98 -21.34 -7.26
CA LYS A 11 19.28 -21.93 -5.96
C LYS A 11 19.53 -20.84 -4.92
N GLY A 12 18.85 -20.94 -3.78
CA GLY A 12 19.00 -19.97 -2.68
C GLY A 12 18.18 -18.67 -2.85
N PHE A 13 17.29 -18.60 -3.83
CA PHE A 13 16.39 -17.45 -3.97
C PHE A 13 15.50 -17.25 -2.73
N ASP A 14 15.58 -16.06 -2.13
CA ASP A 14 14.65 -15.55 -1.14
C ASP A 14 14.05 -14.23 -1.64
N ILE A 15 12.72 -14.17 -1.75
CA ILE A 15 12.00 -12.97 -2.17
C ILE A 15 12.26 -11.79 -1.21
N LYS A 16 12.57 -12.06 0.05
CA LYS A 16 12.87 -11.02 1.03
C LYS A 16 14.18 -10.31 0.72
N GLU A 17 15.12 -10.99 0.10
CA GLU A 17 16.45 -10.47 -0.24
C GLU A 17 16.54 -10.01 -1.71
N ALA A 18 15.48 -10.19 -2.49
CA ALA A 18 15.43 -9.77 -3.87
C ALA A 18 15.39 -8.24 -4.03
N ASP A 19 16.23 -7.70 -4.92
CA ASP A 19 16.27 -6.28 -5.26
C ASP A 19 15.43 -6.00 -6.51
N VAL A 20 14.61 -4.95 -6.45
CA VAL A 20 13.81 -4.43 -7.57
C VAL A 20 14.72 -4.05 -8.76
N LYS A 21 15.97 -3.65 -8.52
CA LYS A 21 16.93 -3.34 -9.59
C LYS A 21 17.34 -4.57 -10.41
N GLU A 22 17.12 -5.76 -9.88
CA GLU A 22 17.52 -7.03 -10.49
C GLU A 22 16.34 -7.79 -11.12
N LEU A 23 15.20 -7.12 -11.30
CA LEU A 23 13.98 -7.73 -11.83
C LEU A 23 14.17 -8.45 -13.17
N SER A 24 15.04 -7.94 -14.05
CA SER A 24 15.33 -8.55 -15.35
C SER A 24 15.87 -9.98 -15.22
N LYS A 25 16.53 -10.33 -14.12
CA LYS A 25 17.03 -11.69 -13.86
C LYS A 25 15.91 -12.73 -13.80
N TYR A 26 14.67 -12.32 -13.54
CA TYR A 26 13.55 -13.22 -13.37
C TYR A 26 12.63 -13.30 -14.59
N MET A 27 12.85 -12.44 -15.59
CA MET A 27 11.97 -12.30 -16.75
C MET A 27 11.93 -13.57 -17.59
N ASP A 28 13.09 -14.20 -17.79
CA ASP A 28 13.21 -15.40 -18.62
C ASP A 28 12.57 -16.66 -18.00
N TYR A 29 12.22 -16.63 -16.71
CA TYR A 29 11.64 -17.77 -15.99
C TYR A 29 10.11 -17.70 -15.84
N LEU A 30 9.51 -16.53 -16.10
CA LEU A 30 8.10 -16.27 -15.83
C LEU A 30 7.36 -15.91 -17.12
N SER A 31 6.09 -16.30 -17.23
CA SER A 31 5.23 -15.72 -18.26
C SER A 31 5.00 -14.23 -17.98
N ASP A 32 4.62 -13.44 -19.00
CA ASP A 32 4.35 -12.01 -18.85
C ASP A 32 3.40 -11.70 -17.68
N ASP A 33 2.28 -12.43 -17.59
CA ASP A 33 1.34 -12.30 -16.48
C ASP A 33 1.99 -12.58 -15.11
N GLN A 34 2.73 -13.70 -15.00
CA GLN A 34 3.40 -14.07 -13.77
C GLN A 34 4.47 -13.05 -13.37
N PHE A 35 5.17 -12.49 -14.35
CA PHE A 35 6.19 -11.48 -14.16
C PHE A 35 5.59 -10.18 -13.65
N ILE A 36 4.45 -9.72 -14.19
CA ILE A 36 3.75 -8.51 -13.70
C ILE A 36 3.38 -8.65 -12.22
N TYR A 37 2.77 -9.77 -11.82
CA TYR A 37 2.41 -9.99 -10.41
C TYR A 37 3.63 -10.12 -9.51
N PHE A 38 4.68 -10.80 -9.98
CA PHE A 38 5.92 -10.95 -9.24
C PHE A 38 6.63 -9.61 -9.05
N GLN A 39 6.71 -8.81 -10.11
CA GLN A 39 7.27 -7.46 -10.11
C GLN A 39 6.53 -6.56 -9.13
N ALA A 40 5.19 -6.52 -9.19
CA ALA A 40 4.37 -5.75 -8.27
C ALA A 40 4.57 -6.18 -6.82
N ALA A 41 4.68 -7.49 -6.55
CA ALA A 41 4.96 -8.00 -5.21
C ALA A 41 6.32 -7.50 -4.67
N LEU A 42 7.38 -7.55 -5.48
CA LEU A 42 8.70 -7.05 -5.09
C LEU A 42 8.71 -5.54 -4.84
N ILE A 43 8.07 -4.75 -5.71
CA ILE A 43 7.97 -3.29 -5.55
C ILE A 43 7.21 -2.96 -4.25
N ASN A 44 6.05 -3.57 -4.03
CA ASN A 44 5.25 -3.35 -2.83
C ASN A 44 6.00 -3.76 -1.56
N TYR A 45 6.77 -4.85 -1.62
CA TYR A 45 7.61 -5.29 -0.50
C TYR A 45 8.74 -4.29 -0.23
N SER A 46 9.41 -3.79 -1.27
CA SER A 46 10.44 -2.73 -1.14
C SER A 46 9.89 -1.45 -0.52
N ILE A 47 8.71 -0.99 -0.96
CA ILE A 47 8.01 0.16 -0.36
C ILE A 47 7.71 -0.10 1.12
N THR A 48 7.25 -1.31 1.45
CA THR A 48 6.95 -1.70 2.84
C THR A 48 8.20 -1.70 3.71
N LYS A 49 9.34 -2.21 3.21
CA LYS A 49 10.64 -2.13 3.90
C LYS A 49 11.05 -0.68 4.18
N LYS A 50 10.94 0.20 3.18
CA LYS A 50 11.22 1.65 3.35
C LYS A 50 10.33 2.29 4.41
N ALA A 51 9.06 1.91 4.48
CA ALA A 51 8.13 2.41 5.49
C ALA A 51 8.51 1.89 6.89
N LEU A 52 8.88 0.60 7.01
CA LEU A 52 9.38 0.03 8.26
C LEU A 52 10.66 0.73 8.74
N ASP A 53 11.58 1.04 7.83
CA ASP A 53 12.81 1.78 8.17
C ASP A 53 12.49 3.20 8.64
N GLU A 54 11.44 3.83 8.11
CA GLU A 54 10.96 5.13 8.60
C GLU A 54 10.38 5.01 10.01
N PHE A 55 9.55 3.99 10.28
CA PHE A 55 8.99 3.72 11.60
C PHE A 55 10.06 3.42 12.67
N ARG A 56 11.25 2.98 12.28
CA ARG A 56 12.36 2.67 13.20
C ARG A 56 13.17 3.89 13.61
N LYS A 57 12.94 5.06 13.01
CA LYS A 57 13.64 6.29 13.39
C LYS A 57 13.10 6.83 14.71
N ALA A 58 13.95 7.62 15.39
CA ALA A 58 13.53 8.35 16.60
C ALA A 58 12.42 9.37 16.30
N GLU A 59 12.49 10.01 15.13
CA GLU A 59 11.45 10.90 14.62
C GLU A 59 10.93 10.37 13.28
N ILE A 60 9.62 10.18 13.21
CA ILE A 60 8.93 9.64 12.03
C ILE A 60 8.57 10.79 11.09
N ASP A 61 9.01 10.73 9.83
CA ASP A 61 8.53 11.62 8.79
C ASP A 61 7.21 11.10 8.20
N PHE A 62 6.09 11.63 8.68
CA PHE A 62 4.76 11.30 8.20
C PHE A 62 4.52 11.67 6.73
N LYS A 63 5.19 12.71 6.20
CA LYS A 63 5.09 13.06 4.77
C LYS A 63 5.76 11.98 3.93
N LYS A 64 6.93 11.50 4.34
CA LYS A 64 7.60 10.37 3.68
C LYS A 64 6.76 9.09 3.73
N LEU A 65 6.14 8.77 4.87
CA LEU A 65 5.20 7.63 4.96
C LEU A 65 4.02 7.80 3.99
N GLY A 66 3.45 9.00 3.91
CA GLY A 66 2.38 9.33 2.97
C GLY A 66 2.79 9.14 1.50
N LEU A 67 3.99 9.58 1.12
CA LEU A 67 4.54 9.36 -0.22
C LEU A 67 4.67 7.86 -0.53
N LEU A 68 5.17 7.06 0.42
CA LEU A 68 5.28 5.61 0.27
C LEU A 68 3.89 4.93 0.14
N MET A 69 2.87 5.41 0.85
CA MET A 69 1.49 4.94 0.68
C MET A 69 0.97 5.21 -0.74
N ASN A 70 1.23 6.40 -1.28
CA ASN A 70 0.82 6.79 -2.63
C ASN A 70 1.55 5.96 -3.70
N GLU A 71 2.87 5.76 -3.56
CA GLU A 71 3.65 4.88 -4.44
C GLU A 71 3.07 3.46 -4.45
N HIS A 72 2.75 2.92 -3.26
CA HIS A 72 2.13 1.61 -3.16
C HIS A 72 0.77 1.58 -3.86
N HIS A 73 -0.06 2.60 -3.67
CA HIS A 73 -1.35 2.67 -4.35
C HIS A 73 -1.21 2.71 -5.88
N LEU A 74 -0.21 3.41 -6.42
CA LEU A 74 0.05 3.45 -7.87
C LEU A 74 0.40 2.06 -8.43
N VAL A 75 1.11 1.22 -7.69
CA VAL A 75 1.35 -0.18 -8.08
C VAL A 75 0.02 -0.95 -8.13
N LEU A 76 -0.82 -0.80 -7.11
CA LEU A 76 -2.12 -1.49 -7.04
C LEU A 76 -3.07 -1.03 -8.17
N LYS A 77 -3.05 0.26 -8.50
CA LYS A 77 -3.90 0.87 -9.53
C LYS A 77 -3.40 0.56 -10.94
N ASN A 78 -2.14 0.87 -11.24
CA ASN A 78 -1.64 0.89 -12.62
C ASN A 78 -1.08 -0.46 -13.06
N MET A 79 -0.41 -1.19 -12.15
CA MET A 79 0.19 -2.48 -12.48
C MET A 79 -0.79 -3.63 -12.24
N LEU A 80 -1.38 -3.69 -11.03
CA LEU A 80 -2.28 -4.78 -10.68
C LEU A 80 -3.72 -4.55 -11.13
N LYS A 81 -4.11 -3.30 -11.43
CA LYS A 81 -5.46 -2.93 -11.89
C LYS A 81 -6.57 -3.42 -10.96
N ILE A 82 -6.32 -3.37 -9.65
CA ILE A 82 -7.25 -3.84 -8.61
C ILE A 82 -8.07 -2.73 -7.93
N THR A 83 -8.06 -1.51 -8.48
CA THR A 83 -8.87 -0.39 -7.96
C THR A 83 -10.14 -0.20 -8.78
N VAL A 84 -11.03 0.67 -8.30
CA VAL A 84 -12.28 1.04 -8.98
C VAL A 84 -12.44 2.56 -8.94
N PRO A 85 -13.22 3.18 -9.85
CA PRO A 85 -13.32 4.64 -9.94
C PRO A 85 -13.68 5.34 -8.63
N ARG A 86 -14.56 4.73 -7.82
CA ARG A 86 -14.95 5.26 -6.50
C ARG A 86 -13.78 5.29 -5.51
N ILE A 87 -12.92 4.27 -5.50
CA ILE A 87 -11.73 4.23 -4.65
C ILE A 87 -10.76 5.34 -5.07
N ASP A 88 -10.53 5.46 -6.37
CA ASP A 88 -9.61 6.46 -6.92
C ASP A 88 -10.10 7.89 -6.62
N ALA A 89 -11.43 8.13 -6.70
CA ALA A 89 -12.04 9.41 -6.35
C ALA A 89 -11.85 9.76 -4.87
N MET A 90 -12.11 8.82 -3.95
CA MET A 90 -11.91 9.04 -2.51
C MET A 90 -10.44 9.33 -2.18
N ILE A 91 -9.50 8.61 -2.80
CA ILE A 91 -8.05 8.87 -2.63
C ILE A 91 -7.69 10.25 -3.13
N GLN A 92 -8.10 10.63 -4.34
CA GLN A 92 -7.80 11.95 -4.89
C GLN A 92 -8.40 13.08 -4.04
N ALA A 93 -9.64 12.91 -3.57
CA ALA A 93 -10.30 13.88 -2.71
C ALA A 93 -9.55 14.06 -1.39
N SER A 94 -9.08 12.97 -0.78
CA SER A 94 -8.29 13.03 0.46
C SER A 94 -6.97 13.78 0.28
N LEU A 95 -6.23 13.51 -0.81
CA LEU A 95 -4.96 14.16 -1.11
C LEU A 95 -5.14 15.66 -1.38
N ASN A 96 -6.18 16.03 -2.13
CA ASN A 96 -6.50 17.43 -2.41
C ASN A 96 -6.89 18.24 -1.16
N ASN A 97 -7.25 17.57 -0.06
CA ASN A 97 -7.66 18.18 1.21
C ASN A 97 -6.59 18.08 2.30
N GLY A 98 -5.34 17.80 1.92
CA GLY A 98 -4.19 17.89 2.82
C GLY A 98 -3.76 16.59 3.48
N ALA A 99 -4.24 15.43 3.00
CA ALA A 99 -3.66 14.15 3.40
C ALA A 99 -2.18 14.04 2.95
N TYR A 100 -1.35 13.43 3.79
CA TYR A 100 0.03 13.07 3.44
C TYR A 100 0.05 11.92 2.41
N GLY A 101 -0.85 10.96 2.56
CA GLY A 101 -0.97 9.84 1.63
C GLY A 101 -2.22 9.01 1.84
N ALA A 102 -2.63 8.29 0.81
CA ALA A 102 -3.83 7.46 0.82
C ALA A 102 -3.69 6.23 -0.08
N LYS A 103 -4.32 5.12 0.32
CA LYS A 103 -4.24 3.86 -0.42
C LYS A 103 -5.46 2.97 -0.16
N ILE A 104 -5.86 2.19 -1.16
CA ILE A 104 -6.82 1.08 -1.03
C ILE A 104 -6.32 0.00 -0.06
N VAL A 105 -7.22 -0.52 0.78
CA VAL A 105 -6.93 -1.64 1.71
C VAL A 105 -7.89 -2.80 1.50
N GLY A 106 -7.45 -4.01 1.84
CA GLY A 106 -8.17 -5.26 1.56
C GLY A 106 -7.74 -5.91 0.24
N SER A 107 -8.62 -6.73 -0.35
CA SER A 107 -8.33 -7.54 -1.53
C SER A 107 -8.28 -6.76 -2.86
N GLY A 108 -8.83 -5.54 -2.89
CA GLY A 108 -9.09 -4.81 -4.13
C GLY A 108 -10.51 -5.01 -4.67
N GLY A 109 -10.85 -4.32 -5.76
CA GLY A 109 -12.16 -4.34 -6.42
C GLY A 109 -13.22 -3.44 -5.77
N GLY A 110 -12.84 -2.64 -4.77
CA GLY A 110 -13.75 -1.80 -3.99
C GLY A 110 -13.36 -1.80 -2.50
N GLY A 111 -14.35 -1.57 -1.64
CA GLY A 111 -14.16 -1.60 -0.19
C GLY A 111 -13.65 -0.28 0.38
N SER A 112 -12.53 -0.35 1.11
CA SER A 112 -12.05 0.73 1.96
C SER A 112 -10.72 1.31 1.48
N ILE A 113 -10.47 2.56 1.90
CA ILE A 113 -9.17 3.21 1.80
C ILE A 113 -8.65 3.49 3.21
N VAL A 114 -7.34 3.62 3.34
CA VAL A 114 -6.69 4.19 4.52
C VAL A 114 -6.00 5.48 4.11
N VAL A 115 -6.09 6.49 4.98
CA VAL A 115 -5.56 7.83 4.73
C VAL A 115 -4.73 8.26 5.93
N LEU A 116 -3.53 8.77 5.65
CA LEU A 116 -2.65 9.40 6.61
C LEU A 116 -2.74 10.92 6.42
N ALA A 117 -3.18 11.65 7.43
CA ALA A 117 -3.37 13.10 7.38
C ALA A 117 -2.88 13.76 8.68
N PRO A 118 -2.44 15.03 8.64
CA PRO A 118 -2.14 15.79 9.84
C PRO A 118 -3.42 16.07 10.64
N VAL A 119 -3.27 16.22 11.96
CA VAL A 119 -4.39 16.36 12.92
C VAL A 119 -5.31 17.52 12.54
N ASP A 120 -4.77 18.66 12.13
CA ASP A 120 -5.52 19.86 11.74
C ASP A 120 -6.28 19.73 10.40
N LYS A 121 -6.07 18.64 9.65
CA LYS A 121 -6.76 18.37 8.37
C LYS A 121 -7.70 17.18 8.41
N GLN A 122 -7.76 16.44 9.51
CA GLN A 122 -8.54 15.18 9.59
C GLN A 122 -10.01 15.38 9.24
N GLU A 123 -10.66 16.43 9.77
CA GLU A 123 -12.08 16.72 9.49
C GLU A 123 -12.31 17.07 8.01
N ALA A 124 -11.49 17.94 7.43
CA ALA A 124 -11.57 18.31 6.03
C ALA A 124 -11.38 17.09 5.11
N VAL A 125 -10.43 16.22 5.45
CA VAL A 125 -10.18 14.97 4.72
C VAL A 125 -11.36 14.00 4.84
N VAL A 126 -11.95 13.84 6.03
CA VAL A 126 -13.13 12.99 6.24
C VAL A 126 -14.31 13.47 5.39
N ASN A 127 -14.61 14.76 5.41
CA ASN A 127 -15.70 15.34 4.61
C ASN A 127 -15.46 15.16 3.11
N ALA A 128 -14.24 15.42 2.64
CA ALA A 128 -13.89 15.23 1.23
C ALA A 128 -14.05 13.77 0.76
N ILE A 129 -13.74 12.80 1.62
CA ILE A 129 -13.91 11.38 1.32
C ILE A 129 -15.40 11.00 1.25
N LEU A 130 -16.24 11.55 2.14
CA LEU A 130 -17.69 11.37 2.10
C LEU A 130 -18.29 11.96 0.82
N ASP A 131 -17.90 13.19 0.45
CA ASP A 131 -18.35 13.87 -0.77
C ASP A 131 -17.90 13.15 -2.04
N ALA A 132 -16.73 12.53 -2.01
CA ALA A 132 -16.23 11.65 -3.09
C ALA A 132 -16.96 10.29 -3.15
N GLY A 133 -17.97 10.10 -2.29
CA GLY A 133 -18.88 9.00 -2.31
C GLY A 133 -18.54 7.90 -1.33
N ALA A 134 -17.79 8.11 -0.24
CA ALA A 134 -17.69 7.07 0.80
C ALA A 134 -19.05 6.83 1.48
N VAL A 135 -19.33 5.58 1.88
CA VAL A 135 -20.52 5.28 2.71
C VAL A 135 -20.32 5.77 4.15
N LYS A 136 -19.09 5.64 4.66
CA LYS A 136 -18.65 6.11 5.97
C LYS A 136 -17.18 6.51 5.88
N ALA A 137 -16.81 7.54 6.62
CA ALA A 137 -15.42 7.94 6.86
C ALA A 137 -15.33 8.48 8.29
N TYR A 138 -14.26 8.11 8.99
CA TYR A 138 -14.05 8.49 10.38
C TYR A 138 -12.56 8.39 10.71
N VAL A 139 -12.13 9.18 11.69
CA VAL A 139 -10.77 9.10 12.26
C VAL A 139 -10.66 7.81 13.09
N VAL A 140 -9.51 7.16 13.01
CA VAL A 140 -9.23 5.93 13.75
C VAL A 140 -7.91 6.05 14.50
N GLU A 141 -7.82 5.32 15.60
CA GLU A 141 -6.59 5.12 16.36
C GLU A 141 -6.20 3.63 16.31
N VAL A 142 -4.91 3.34 16.54
CA VAL A 142 -4.44 1.96 16.60
C VAL A 142 -4.88 1.35 17.93
N ASP A 143 -5.72 0.31 17.88
CA ASP A 143 -6.16 -0.43 19.07
C ASP A 143 -5.11 -1.46 19.52
N SER A 144 -5.13 -1.81 20.81
CA SER A 144 -4.24 -2.83 21.40
C SER A 144 -4.57 -4.26 20.94
N GLY A 145 -5.68 -4.45 20.23
CA GLY A 145 -6.14 -5.73 19.73
C GLY A 145 -7.02 -6.47 20.74
N ALA A 146 -7.29 -7.74 20.42
CA ALA A 146 -8.13 -8.60 21.25
C ALA A 146 -7.50 -8.83 22.64
N ARG A 147 -8.30 -8.60 23.69
CA ARG A 147 -7.88 -8.75 25.09
C ARG A 147 -9.00 -9.32 25.95
N ILE A 148 -8.62 -10.06 27.00
CA ILE A 148 -9.56 -10.51 28.02
C ILE A 148 -9.74 -9.37 29.02
N LEU A 149 -10.98 -8.99 29.29
CA LEU A 149 -11.30 -8.02 30.33
C LEU A 149 -11.45 -8.79 31.65
N ASN A 150 -10.55 -8.55 32.59
CA ASN A 150 -10.72 -9.04 33.95
C ASN A 150 -11.72 -8.11 34.64
N SER A 151 -12.90 -8.64 34.95
CA SER A 151 -13.93 -7.99 35.76
C SER A 151 -13.51 -7.90 37.23
#